data_AF-W7HYG2-F1
#
_entry.id   AF-W7HYG2-F1
#
_cell.length_a   1.000
_cell.length_b   1.000
_cell.length_c   1.000
_cell.angle_alpha   90.00
_cell.angle_beta   90.00
_cell.angle_gamma   90.00
#
_symmetry.space_group_name_H-M   'P 1'
#
loop_
_entity.id
_entity.type
_entity.pdbx_description
1 polymer ?
#
loop_
_entity_poly.entity_id
_entity_poly.type
_entity_poly.pdbx_seq_one_letter_code
_entity_poly.pdbx_strand_id
1 'polypeptide(L)'
;MSGDRPHSPTDLEGARDDDDLRRPEKSWSGRESPTETELHRTYTVESGPGIKNWDHPIFHRKSKRVDEKHALRLAEGIPSPWRFNPIKALAITIRSTSRLTSYCNALFPTIPVGIALWYTSREKYPLAVFIFNFVAMVPAGNLLAFASGELHHQLPHTVGATLGIFTGAVVETIICVILLFDKQYDVVRAALLGSMFANLLLVSGMCFVVGGIAYREQKVAGYVTEVSGAALLVSAVGMVSPSLFYQTIHTRRDISQRGANTKTLLASRVVSIGLIVSYACFLFFQLMTHSTAYHHVLERAASIYTGRKVYRQKLSQLEAIFLTLVGLTFVSFAAYFLVQMIPYIVETHGVSENFMGLILVPLIEKFSEHLTALNQAWDNQIDLALSHCLGGMIQTALLVAPLVVVVGWAANLDMDLNFELFIALSLLLSILVFSNFVRDGKTHWLKGMFLLMVYYVLSVLAFYDPNPTTTEGAGHGTAGGSTPWKPPVHGNGLIG
;
A
#
# COMPACT_ATOMS: atom_id res chain seq x y z
N MET A 1 43.39 -47.13 -3.95
CA MET A 1 44.22 -47.75 -5.01
C MET A 1 43.46 -47.53 -6.31
N SER A 2 43.88 -46.52 -7.09
CA SER A 2 44.54 -46.69 -8.40
C SER A 2 43.52 -47.05 -9.50
N GLY A 3 43.33 -46.33 -10.60
CA GLY A 3 44.09 -45.23 -11.20
C GLY A 3 43.52 -44.96 -12.62
N ASP A 4 43.67 -43.72 -13.07
CA ASP A 4 43.97 -43.24 -14.42
C ASP A 4 43.29 -43.82 -15.69
N ARG A 5 42.75 -42.88 -16.48
CA ARG A 5 42.57 -42.98 -17.96
C ARG A 5 43.96 -43.06 -18.62
N PRO A 6 44.14 -43.49 -19.89
CA PRO A 6 43.88 -42.59 -21.05
C PRO A 6 43.53 -43.29 -22.39
N HIS A 7 43.25 -42.45 -23.41
CA HIS A 7 43.54 -42.58 -24.85
C HIS A 7 42.36 -42.38 -25.83
N SER A 8 42.46 -41.29 -26.60
CA SER A 8 42.01 -41.16 -27.99
C SER A 8 43.15 -41.61 -28.94
N PRO A 9 42.91 -41.93 -30.23
CA PRO A 9 43.03 -40.90 -31.29
C PRO A 9 42.18 -41.11 -32.59
N THR A 10 41.90 -40.00 -33.32
CA THR A 10 41.93 -39.76 -34.81
C THR A 10 41.35 -40.80 -35.80
N ASP A 11 40.80 -40.55 -37.00
CA ASP A 11 40.43 -39.43 -37.89
C ASP A 11 39.77 -40.11 -39.14
N LEU A 12 39.31 -39.32 -40.13
CA LEU A 12 38.88 -39.62 -41.53
C LEU A 12 37.40 -39.25 -41.79
N GLU A 13 37.10 -38.03 -42.27
CA GLU A 13 37.13 -37.53 -43.67
C GLU A 13 35.86 -37.83 -44.47
N GLY A 14 35.26 -36.79 -45.06
CA GLY A 14 34.17 -36.93 -46.04
C GLY A 14 33.35 -35.66 -46.26
N ALA A 15 33.89 -34.72 -47.05
CA ALA A 15 33.30 -33.45 -47.45
C ALA A 15 32.04 -33.57 -48.35
N ARG A 16 31.17 -32.55 -48.30
CA ARG A 16 30.60 -31.85 -49.47
C ARG A 16 29.75 -30.63 -49.05
N ASP A 17 30.18 -29.46 -49.53
CA ASP A 17 29.44 -28.21 -49.59
C ASP A 17 28.26 -28.30 -50.58
N ASP A 18 27.16 -27.60 -50.32
CA ASP A 18 26.84 -26.32 -50.98
C ASP A 18 25.39 -25.84 -50.69
N ASP A 19 25.34 -24.63 -50.17
CA ASP A 19 24.50 -23.49 -50.51
C ASP A 19 22.98 -23.36 -50.23
N ASP A 20 22.71 -22.08 -49.89
CA ASP A 20 21.50 -21.29 -50.02
C ASP A 20 20.38 -21.40 -48.98
N LEU A 21 20.34 -20.40 -48.09
CA LEU A 21 19.23 -19.44 -47.99
C LEU A 21 19.58 -18.28 -47.01
N ARG A 22 20.17 -17.21 -47.56
CA ARG A 22 20.28 -15.88 -46.93
C ARG A 22 19.51 -14.86 -47.74
N ARG A 23 18.55 -14.14 -47.14
CA ARG A 23 18.12 -12.74 -47.44
C ARG A 23 17.26 -12.20 -46.27
N PRO A 24 17.10 -10.87 -46.08
CA PRO A 24 18.15 -9.87 -45.81
C PRO A 24 17.78 -8.96 -44.60
N GLU A 25 18.75 -8.61 -43.76
CA GLU A 25 18.56 -7.53 -42.78
C GLU A 25 18.61 -6.17 -43.48
N LYS A 26 17.54 -5.38 -43.31
CA LYS A 26 17.45 -4.00 -43.79
C LYS A 26 18.30 -3.10 -42.91
N SER A 27 19.32 -2.51 -43.53
CA SER A 27 20.10 -1.39 -43.02
C SER A 27 19.21 -0.18 -42.70
N TRP A 28 19.18 0.23 -41.44
CA TRP A 28 18.90 1.62 -41.07
C TRP A 28 20.20 2.23 -40.56
N SER A 29 20.83 3.00 -41.44
CA SER A 29 21.90 3.94 -41.12
C SER A 29 21.35 5.08 -40.26
N GLY A 30 22.05 5.42 -39.17
CA GLY A 30 21.99 6.77 -38.60
C GLY A 30 21.73 6.89 -37.09
N ARG A 31 22.75 6.59 -36.27
CA ARG A 31 23.30 7.42 -35.18
C ARG A 31 24.12 6.51 -34.27
N GLU A 32 25.43 6.54 -34.47
CA GLU A 32 26.37 6.01 -33.50
C GLU A 32 26.22 6.78 -32.18
N SER A 33 26.09 6.04 -31.08
CA SER A 33 26.23 6.55 -29.73
C SER A 33 27.66 7.04 -29.52
N PRO A 34 27.91 8.24 -28.96
CA PRO A 34 29.27 8.71 -28.78
C PRO A 34 29.97 7.82 -27.76
N THR A 35 31.13 7.29 -28.15
CA THR A 35 32.06 6.59 -27.27
C THR A 35 32.55 7.52 -26.15
N GLU A 36 32.73 6.95 -24.96
CA GLU A 36 33.09 7.59 -23.68
C GLU A 36 34.30 8.56 -23.74
N THR A 37 35.07 8.53 -24.82
CA THR A 37 36.26 9.35 -25.06
C THR A 37 35.95 10.71 -25.70
N GLU A 38 34.79 10.92 -26.33
CA GLU A 38 34.44 12.20 -27.00
C GLU A 38 33.86 13.27 -26.06
N LEU A 39 33.38 12.90 -24.87
CA LEU A 39 32.80 13.85 -23.90
C LEU A 39 33.83 14.75 -23.20
N HIS A 40 35.12 14.43 -23.30
CA HIS A 40 36.18 15.16 -22.58
C HIS A 40 36.76 16.38 -23.30
N ARG A 41 36.22 16.79 -24.45
CA ARG A 41 36.80 17.87 -25.27
C ARG A 41 35.85 19.02 -25.56
N THR A 42 35.37 19.71 -24.52
CA THR A 42 34.96 21.11 -24.67
C THR A 42 35.10 21.86 -23.35
N TYR A 43 35.40 23.15 -23.43
CA TYR A 43 35.70 24.11 -22.34
C TYR A 43 37.16 24.20 -21.88
N THR A 44 38.04 24.60 -22.80
CA THR A 44 39.15 25.51 -22.44
C THR A 44 38.69 26.93 -22.77
N VAL A 45 38.34 27.69 -21.74
CA VAL A 45 38.17 29.15 -21.85
C VAL A 45 39.58 29.74 -21.94
N GLU A 46 39.93 30.34 -23.08
CA GLU A 46 41.14 31.15 -23.21
C GLU A 46 41.03 32.37 -22.28
N SER A 47 41.72 32.33 -21.14
CA SER A 47 41.95 33.50 -20.31
C SER A 47 43.04 34.36 -20.94
N GLY A 48 42.67 35.59 -21.34
CA GLY A 48 43.62 36.62 -21.79
C GLY A 48 44.70 36.95 -20.74
N PRO A 49 45.80 37.61 -21.15
CA PRO A 49 46.98 37.70 -20.33
C PRO A 49 46.79 38.71 -19.20
N GLY A 50 46.98 38.25 -17.96
CA GLY A 50 47.37 39.13 -16.85
C GLY A 50 46.38 39.30 -15.71
N ILE A 51 46.02 38.22 -15.00
CA ILE A 51 45.72 38.30 -13.56
C ILE A 51 46.30 37.04 -12.89
N LYS A 52 47.17 37.24 -11.89
CA LYS A 52 47.75 36.17 -11.06
C LYS A 52 46.64 35.42 -10.33
N ASN A 53 46.28 34.24 -10.80
CA ASN A 53 45.40 33.32 -10.09
C ASN A 53 46.16 32.68 -8.92
N TRP A 54 45.62 32.89 -7.72
CA TRP A 54 45.92 32.04 -6.57
C TRP A 54 45.14 30.72 -6.77
N ASP A 55 45.78 29.75 -7.40
CA ASP A 55 45.22 28.42 -7.63
C ASP A 55 45.11 27.65 -6.31
N HIS A 56 43.95 27.72 -5.66
CA HIS A 56 43.61 26.81 -4.56
C HIS A 56 42.94 25.54 -5.11
N PRO A 57 43.59 24.36 -5.07
CA PRO A 57 43.11 23.12 -5.69
C PRO A 57 41.85 22.50 -5.02
N ILE A 58 41.38 23.08 -3.91
CA ILE A 58 40.26 22.55 -3.13
C ILE A 58 38.91 22.94 -3.74
N PHE A 59 38.80 24.12 -4.37
CA PHE A 59 37.52 24.61 -4.93
C PHE A 59 37.16 23.95 -6.27
N HIS A 60 38.14 23.76 -7.17
CA HIS A 60 37.90 23.15 -8.48
C HIS A 60 37.47 21.68 -8.40
N ARG A 61 37.98 20.91 -7.42
CA ARG A 61 37.62 19.50 -7.28
C ARG A 61 36.17 19.30 -6.80
N LYS A 62 35.62 20.26 -6.05
CA LYS A 62 34.20 20.25 -5.66
C LYS A 62 33.29 20.64 -6.83
N SER A 63 33.61 21.68 -7.61
CA SER A 63 32.78 22.09 -8.76
C SER A 63 32.71 20.98 -9.82
N LYS A 64 33.86 20.39 -10.20
CA LYS A 64 33.88 19.32 -11.22
C LYS A 64 33.01 18.11 -10.85
N ARG A 65 33.01 17.72 -9.56
CA ARG A 65 32.14 16.66 -9.02
C ARG A 65 30.64 17.04 -9.02
N VAL A 66 30.31 18.31 -8.85
CA VAL A 66 28.93 18.81 -8.91
C VAL A 66 28.44 18.83 -10.35
N ASP A 67 29.28 19.25 -11.29
CA ASP A 67 28.98 19.33 -12.72
C ASP A 67 28.83 17.93 -13.35
N GLU A 68 29.68 16.97 -12.96
CA GLU A 68 29.61 15.58 -13.41
C GLU A 68 28.35 14.87 -12.86
N LYS A 69 28.02 15.09 -11.58
CA LYS A 69 26.74 14.62 -11.00
C LYS A 69 25.53 15.28 -11.66
N HIS A 70 25.63 16.55 -12.04
CA HIS A 70 24.57 17.26 -12.74
C HIS A 70 24.37 16.73 -14.16
N ALA A 71 25.47 16.46 -14.88
CA ALA A 71 25.44 15.85 -16.21
C ALA A 71 24.86 14.43 -16.21
N LEU A 72 25.22 13.60 -15.22
CA LEU A 72 24.63 12.27 -15.02
C LEU A 72 23.14 12.34 -14.71
N ARG A 73 22.71 13.30 -13.87
CA ARG A 73 21.28 13.54 -13.59
C ARG A 73 20.49 13.94 -14.83
N LEU A 74 21.07 14.80 -15.68
CA LEU A 74 20.47 15.21 -16.95
C LEU A 74 20.39 14.04 -17.95
N ALA A 75 21.44 13.20 -18.01
CA ALA A 75 21.46 11.99 -18.83
C ALA A 75 20.40 10.97 -18.39
N GLU A 76 20.13 10.87 -17.09
CA GLU A 76 19.06 10.04 -16.52
C GLU A 76 17.64 10.67 -16.60
N GLY A 77 17.52 11.92 -17.09
CA GLY A 77 16.24 12.62 -17.17
C GLY A 77 15.67 13.09 -15.83
N ILE A 78 16.50 13.20 -14.78
CA ILE A 78 16.09 13.69 -13.46
C ILE A 78 16.00 15.23 -13.50
N PRO A 79 14.81 15.85 -13.32
CA PRO A 79 14.68 17.30 -13.29
C PRO A 79 15.36 17.93 -12.06
N SER A 80 15.65 19.23 -12.12
CA SER A 80 16.15 19.99 -10.97
C SER A 80 15.20 19.84 -9.77
N PRO A 81 15.70 19.62 -8.54
CA PRO A 81 14.86 19.45 -7.33
C PRO A 81 13.91 20.63 -7.05
N TRP A 82 14.28 21.83 -7.49
CA TRP A 82 13.53 23.07 -7.26
C TRP A 82 12.63 23.47 -8.43
N ARG A 83 12.56 22.65 -9.48
CA ARG A 83 11.68 22.91 -10.62
C ARG A 83 10.24 22.63 -10.21
N PHE A 84 9.36 23.61 -10.40
CA PHE A 84 7.93 23.43 -10.20
C PHE A 84 7.17 23.73 -11.49
N ASN A 85 6.64 22.68 -12.12
CA ASN A 85 5.70 22.81 -13.23
C ASN A 85 4.51 21.85 -13.04
N PRO A 86 3.39 22.33 -12.48
CA PRO A 86 2.26 21.47 -12.10
C PRO A 86 1.58 20.82 -13.32
N ILE A 87 1.56 21.51 -14.47
CA ILE A 87 0.92 21.00 -15.69
C ILE A 87 1.72 19.82 -16.27
N LYS A 88 3.06 19.95 -16.29
CA LYS A 88 3.93 18.85 -16.72
C LYS A 88 3.88 17.68 -15.74
N ALA A 89 3.85 17.96 -14.43
CA ALA A 89 3.71 16.94 -13.40
C ALA A 89 2.40 16.15 -13.57
N LEU A 90 1.27 16.84 -13.76
CA LEU A 90 -0.02 16.21 -14.02
C LEU A 90 -0.02 15.37 -15.31
N ALA A 91 0.57 15.88 -16.39
CA ALA A 91 0.69 15.14 -17.64
C ALA A 91 1.50 13.85 -17.49
N ILE A 92 2.56 13.87 -16.67
CA ILE A 92 3.36 12.68 -16.34
C ILE A 92 2.53 11.69 -15.53
N THR A 93 1.79 12.15 -14.52
CA THR A 93 0.92 11.29 -13.70
C THR A 93 -0.15 10.60 -14.53
N ILE A 94 -0.79 11.33 -15.46
CA ILE A 94 -1.82 10.78 -16.35
C ILE A 94 -1.22 9.67 -17.25
N ARG A 95 0.03 9.83 -17.69
CA ARG A 95 0.69 8.86 -18.58
C ARG A 95 1.13 7.57 -17.88
N SER A 96 1.14 7.56 -16.55
CA SER A 96 1.28 6.40 -15.64
C SER A 96 2.51 5.50 -15.83
N THR A 97 2.86 4.82 -14.75
CA THR A 97 4.02 3.93 -14.65
C THR A 97 3.73 2.55 -15.25
N SER A 98 2.56 1.98 -14.99
CA SER A 98 2.16 0.64 -15.48
C SER A 98 0.85 0.72 -16.26
N ARG A 99 0.57 -0.28 -17.11
CA ARG A 99 -0.69 -0.35 -17.86
C ARG A 99 -1.91 -0.40 -16.92
N LEU A 100 -1.82 -1.15 -15.82
CA LEU A 100 -2.89 -1.26 -14.82
C LEU A 100 -3.14 0.07 -14.11
N THR A 101 -2.07 0.71 -13.63
CA THR A 101 -2.10 2.05 -13.01
C THR A 101 -2.61 3.11 -14.00
N SER A 102 -2.38 2.93 -15.31
CA SER A 102 -2.89 3.83 -16.35
C SER A 102 -4.40 3.70 -16.55
N TYR A 103 -4.95 2.48 -16.48
CA TYR A 103 -6.40 2.28 -16.56
C TYR A 103 -7.14 2.93 -15.38
N CYS A 104 -6.55 2.93 -14.19
CA CYS A 104 -7.10 3.66 -13.04
C CYS A 104 -7.24 5.16 -13.32
N ASN A 105 -6.36 5.75 -14.14
CA ASN A 105 -6.46 7.16 -14.48
C ASN A 105 -7.68 7.48 -15.37
N ALA A 106 -8.27 6.49 -16.05
CA ALA A 106 -9.54 6.69 -16.76
C ALA A 106 -10.69 7.04 -15.81
N LEU A 107 -10.56 6.70 -14.52
CA LEU A 107 -11.55 7.00 -13.49
C LEU A 107 -11.42 8.40 -12.89
N PHE A 108 -10.39 9.20 -13.21
CA PHE A 108 -10.26 10.56 -12.65
C PHE A 108 -11.52 11.44 -12.70
N PRO A 109 -12.38 11.38 -13.75
CA PRO A 109 -13.62 12.14 -13.78
C PRO A 109 -14.61 11.80 -12.65
N THR A 110 -14.48 10.66 -11.98
CA THR A 110 -15.37 10.30 -10.86
C THR A 110 -15.14 11.17 -9.62
N ILE A 111 -13.95 11.75 -9.45
CA ILE A 111 -13.64 12.65 -8.32
C ILE A 111 -14.52 13.91 -8.37
N PRO A 112 -14.47 14.76 -9.42
CA PRO A 112 -15.32 15.95 -9.48
C PRO A 112 -16.82 15.60 -9.53
N VAL A 113 -17.20 14.48 -10.14
CA VAL A 113 -18.60 14.02 -10.14
C VAL A 113 -19.07 13.64 -8.74
N GLY A 114 -18.27 12.90 -7.97
CA GLY A 114 -18.59 12.55 -6.58
C GLY A 114 -18.77 13.77 -5.69
N ILE A 115 -17.91 14.79 -5.86
CA ILE A 115 -18.01 16.08 -5.18
C ILE A 115 -19.30 16.81 -5.61
N ALA A 116 -19.58 16.89 -6.90
CA ALA A 116 -20.77 17.57 -7.41
C ALA A 116 -22.08 16.89 -6.94
N LEU A 117 -22.11 15.56 -6.94
CA LEU A 117 -23.26 14.78 -6.46
C LEU A 117 -23.48 14.97 -4.96
N TRP A 118 -22.42 15.08 -4.16
CA TRP A 118 -22.51 15.39 -2.75
C TRP A 118 -23.24 16.71 -2.49
N TYR A 119 -22.88 17.78 -3.21
CA TYR A 119 -23.50 19.10 -2.99
C TYR A 119 -24.88 19.27 -3.62
N THR A 120 -25.17 18.57 -4.72
CA THR A 120 -26.43 18.76 -5.47
C THR A 120 -27.51 17.74 -5.14
N SER A 121 -27.13 16.48 -4.88
CA SER A 121 -28.04 15.34 -5.00
C SER A 121 -27.94 14.34 -3.84
N ARG A 122 -27.25 14.66 -2.74
CA ARG A 122 -27.07 13.73 -1.61
C ARG A 122 -28.37 13.20 -1.02
N GLU A 123 -29.41 14.01 -1.00
CA GLU A 123 -30.71 13.63 -0.43
C GLU A 123 -31.55 12.81 -1.41
N LYS A 124 -31.36 13.02 -2.72
CA LYS A 124 -32.15 12.38 -3.78
C LYS A 124 -31.55 11.05 -4.24
N TYR A 125 -30.22 10.96 -4.31
CA TYR A 125 -29.49 9.78 -4.81
C TYR A 125 -28.27 9.43 -3.92
N PRO A 126 -28.46 9.13 -2.63
CA PRO A 126 -27.38 8.78 -1.69
C PRO A 126 -26.54 7.57 -2.14
N LEU A 127 -27.17 6.54 -2.71
CA LEU A 127 -26.45 5.38 -3.28
C LEU A 127 -25.49 5.80 -4.40
N ALA A 128 -25.88 6.76 -5.25
CA ALA A 128 -25.01 7.25 -6.30
C ALA A 128 -23.82 8.03 -5.71
N VAL A 129 -24.05 8.85 -4.68
CA VAL A 129 -22.98 9.55 -3.96
C VAL A 129 -21.98 8.53 -3.38
N PHE A 130 -22.47 7.46 -2.76
CA PHE A 130 -21.64 6.38 -2.24
C PHE A 130 -20.80 5.75 -3.35
N ILE A 131 -21.42 5.27 -4.44
CA ILE A 131 -20.73 4.56 -5.53
C ILE A 131 -19.70 5.46 -6.22
N PHE A 132 -20.03 6.71 -6.54
CA PHE A 132 -19.09 7.61 -7.22
C PHE A 132 -17.90 7.96 -6.33
N ASN A 133 -18.10 8.22 -5.04
CA ASN A 133 -17.00 8.48 -4.11
C ASN A 133 -16.17 7.22 -3.82
N PHE A 134 -16.81 6.04 -3.77
CA PHE A 134 -16.12 4.75 -3.66
C PHE A 134 -15.19 4.51 -4.86
N VAL A 135 -15.69 4.74 -6.08
CA VAL A 135 -14.86 4.62 -7.29
C VAL A 135 -13.82 5.73 -7.37
N ALA A 136 -14.10 6.94 -6.85
CA ALA A 136 -13.15 8.06 -6.81
C ALA A 136 -11.93 7.79 -5.92
N MET A 137 -12.03 6.90 -4.93
CA MET A 137 -10.89 6.46 -4.11
C MET A 137 -9.80 5.77 -4.94
N VAL A 138 -10.18 5.05 -6.02
CA VAL A 138 -9.24 4.33 -6.88
C VAL A 138 -8.23 5.25 -7.58
N PRO A 139 -8.64 6.23 -8.42
CA PRO A 139 -7.71 7.16 -9.05
C PRO A 139 -7.01 8.08 -8.03
N ALA A 140 -7.67 8.47 -6.94
CA ALA A 140 -7.09 9.32 -5.91
C ALA A 140 -5.95 8.61 -5.15
N GLY A 141 -6.17 7.36 -4.73
CA GLY A 141 -5.13 6.51 -4.14
C GLY A 141 -3.99 6.24 -5.11
N ASN A 142 -4.29 6.10 -6.40
CA ASN A 142 -3.30 5.81 -7.44
C ASN A 142 -2.37 7.01 -7.66
N LEU A 143 -2.94 8.23 -7.69
CA LEU A 143 -2.19 9.48 -7.69
C LEU A 143 -1.27 9.58 -6.47
N LEU A 144 -1.81 9.31 -5.28
CA LEU A 144 -1.05 9.38 -4.03
C LEU A 144 0.10 8.37 -3.99
N ALA A 145 -0.15 7.11 -4.39
CA ALA A 145 0.87 6.06 -4.42
C ALA A 145 1.98 6.38 -5.43
N PHE A 146 1.63 6.89 -6.62
CA PHE A 146 2.63 7.30 -7.61
C PHE A 146 3.46 8.49 -7.13
N ALA A 147 2.82 9.56 -6.63
CA ALA A 147 3.50 10.78 -6.20
C ALA A 147 4.41 10.52 -5.00
N SER A 148 3.95 9.75 -4.01
CA SER A 148 4.75 9.37 -2.85
C SER A 148 5.89 8.43 -3.22
N GLY A 149 5.66 7.47 -4.13
CA GLY A 149 6.72 6.60 -4.66
C GLY A 149 7.89 7.37 -5.28
N GLU A 150 7.61 8.39 -6.09
CA GLU A 150 8.62 9.27 -6.69
C GLU A 150 9.35 10.13 -5.64
N LEU A 151 8.71 10.44 -4.52
CA LEU A 151 9.36 11.10 -3.38
C LEU A 151 10.30 10.13 -2.64
N HIS A 152 9.84 8.90 -2.41
CA HIS A 152 10.60 7.87 -1.69
C HIS A 152 11.83 7.38 -2.46
N HIS A 153 11.78 7.36 -3.80
CA HIS A 153 12.92 7.00 -4.64
C HIS A 153 14.14 7.92 -4.48
N GLN A 154 13.96 9.08 -3.86
CA GLN A 154 15.03 10.05 -3.62
C GLN A 154 15.67 9.92 -2.24
N LEU A 155 15.09 9.06 -1.39
CA LEU A 155 15.56 8.74 -0.05
C LEU A 155 16.43 7.48 -0.09
N PRO A 156 17.22 7.22 0.97
CA PRO A 156 17.92 5.94 1.12
C PRO A 156 16.94 4.76 0.98
N HIS A 157 17.35 3.69 0.29
CA HIS A 157 16.47 2.58 -0.10
C HIS A 157 15.60 2.03 1.03
N THR A 158 16.16 1.81 2.21
CA THR A 158 15.42 1.29 3.38
C THR A 158 14.40 2.28 3.91
N VAL A 159 14.79 3.56 4.05
CA VAL A 159 13.91 4.64 4.53
C VAL A 159 12.77 4.91 3.54
N GLY A 160 13.09 4.96 2.25
CA GLY A 160 12.10 5.15 1.18
C GLY A 160 11.08 4.01 1.14
N ALA A 161 11.52 2.76 1.29
CA ALA A 161 10.62 1.62 1.32
C ALA A 161 9.69 1.62 2.55
N THR A 162 10.22 1.92 3.74
CA THR A 162 9.41 2.06 4.95
C THR A 162 8.40 3.22 4.85
N LEU A 163 8.79 4.36 4.27
CA LEU A 163 7.88 5.48 4.02
C LEU A 163 6.81 5.16 2.95
N GLY A 164 7.14 4.30 1.98
CA GLY A 164 6.19 3.74 1.02
C GLY A 164 5.04 3.04 1.73
N ILE A 165 5.38 2.08 2.60
CA ILE A 165 4.39 1.34 3.41
C ILE A 165 3.63 2.32 4.32
N PHE A 166 4.33 3.28 4.92
CA PHE A 166 3.70 4.28 5.78
C PHE A 166 2.65 5.12 5.06
N THR A 167 2.90 5.50 3.80
CA THR A 167 1.95 6.31 3.03
C THR A 167 0.65 5.57 2.77
N GLY A 168 0.70 4.25 2.53
CA GLY A 168 -0.51 3.41 2.43
C GLY A 168 -1.35 3.45 3.71
N ALA A 169 -0.70 3.32 4.86
CA ALA A 169 -1.35 3.39 6.17
C ALA A 169 -1.88 4.78 6.54
N VAL A 170 -1.40 5.86 5.90
CA VAL A 170 -1.99 7.21 6.10
C VAL A 170 -3.41 7.25 5.56
N VAL A 171 -3.69 6.62 4.42
CA VAL A 171 -5.06 6.54 3.86
C VAL A 171 -5.98 5.78 4.80
N GLU A 172 -5.52 4.63 5.30
CA GLU A 172 -6.21 3.83 6.33
C GLU A 172 -6.53 4.66 7.57
N THR A 173 -5.53 5.38 8.08
CA THR A 173 -5.66 6.22 9.27
C THR A 173 -6.70 7.31 9.04
N ILE A 174 -6.71 7.96 7.87
CA ILE A 174 -7.69 9.00 7.53
C ILE A 174 -9.11 8.42 7.54
N ILE A 175 -9.34 7.29 6.87
CA ILE A 175 -10.67 6.68 6.82
C ILE A 175 -11.12 6.26 8.23
N CYS A 176 -10.24 5.62 9.01
CA CYS A 176 -10.54 5.21 10.38
C CYS A 176 -10.84 6.41 11.30
N VAL A 177 -10.10 7.52 11.15
CA VAL A 177 -10.35 8.73 11.94
C VAL A 177 -11.68 9.38 11.54
N ILE A 178 -12.02 9.44 10.25
CA ILE A 178 -13.32 9.96 9.80
C ILE A 178 -14.46 9.11 10.38
N LEU A 179 -14.39 7.78 10.27
CA LEU A 179 -15.35 6.84 10.84
C LEU A 179 -15.47 6.99 12.37
N LEU A 180 -14.34 7.19 13.05
CA LEU A 180 -14.28 7.42 14.49
C LEU A 180 -15.03 8.69 14.90
N PHE A 181 -14.84 9.80 14.19
CA PHE A 181 -15.55 11.05 14.47
C PHE A 181 -17.06 10.97 14.17
N ASP A 182 -17.45 10.13 13.21
CA ASP A 182 -18.85 9.79 12.94
C ASP A 182 -19.43 8.75 13.93
N LYS A 183 -18.66 8.34 14.96
CA LYS A 183 -19.01 7.38 16.00
C LYS A 183 -19.39 5.98 15.48
N GLN A 184 -18.90 5.59 14.30
CA GLN A 184 -19.12 4.27 13.73
C GLN A 184 -18.06 3.27 14.23
N TYR A 185 -18.01 3.04 15.55
CA TYR A 185 -16.96 2.24 16.19
C TYR A 185 -16.86 0.81 15.64
N ASP A 186 -18.00 0.17 15.37
CA ASP A 186 -18.04 -1.19 14.86
C ASP A 186 -17.48 -1.28 13.43
N VAL A 187 -17.82 -0.32 12.57
CA VAL A 187 -17.24 -0.19 11.23
C VAL A 187 -15.73 0.08 11.30
N VAL A 188 -15.24 0.90 12.25
CA VAL A 188 -13.79 1.11 12.45
C VAL A 188 -13.09 -0.19 12.83
N ARG A 189 -13.62 -0.93 13.81
CA ARG A 189 -13.05 -2.21 14.28
C ARG A 189 -13.03 -3.24 13.14
N ALA A 190 -14.11 -3.33 12.37
CA ALA A 190 -14.21 -4.20 11.21
C ALA A 190 -13.24 -3.78 10.10
N ALA A 191 -13.07 -2.48 9.83
CA ALA A 191 -12.12 -1.96 8.84
C ALA A 191 -10.66 -2.30 9.18
N LEU A 192 -10.26 -2.18 10.45
CA LEU A 192 -8.91 -2.54 10.90
C LEU A 192 -8.61 -4.02 10.67
N LEU A 193 -9.52 -4.93 11.05
CA LEU A 193 -9.35 -6.36 10.79
C LEU A 193 -9.46 -6.69 9.30
N GLY A 194 -10.34 -6.00 8.58
CA GLY A 194 -10.57 -6.16 7.16
C GLY A 194 -9.35 -5.80 6.33
N SER A 195 -8.65 -4.72 6.68
CA SER A 195 -7.37 -4.32 6.09
C SER A 195 -6.31 -5.40 6.25
N MET A 196 -6.28 -6.05 7.42
CA MET A 196 -5.40 -7.22 7.63
C MET A 196 -5.82 -8.42 6.78
N PHE A 197 -7.11 -8.78 6.71
CA PHE A 197 -7.56 -9.87 5.85
C PHE A 197 -7.32 -9.60 4.37
N ALA A 198 -7.54 -8.37 3.91
CA ALA A 198 -7.29 -7.97 2.54
C ALA A 198 -5.82 -8.19 2.19
N ASN A 199 -4.88 -7.66 2.98
CA ASN A 199 -3.45 -7.85 2.71
C ASN A 199 -3.00 -9.31 2.86
N LEU A 200 -3.52 -10.02 3.87
CA LEU A 200 -3.11 -11.38 4.20
C LEU A 200 -3.63 -12.43 3.23
N LEU A 201 -4.88 -12.30 2.78
CA LEU A 201 -5.58 -13.34 2.02
C LEU A 201 -5.88 -12.89 0.61
N LEU A 202 -6.48 -11.71 0.44
CA LEU A 202 -6.91 -11.22 -0.86
C LEU A 202 -5.69 -10.88 -1.74
N VAL A 203 -4.85 -9.94 -1.29
CA VAL A 203 -3.74 -9.41 -2.09
C VAL A 203 -2.67 -10.46 -2.27
N SER A 204 -2.24 -11.12 -1.19
CA SER A 204 -1.25 -12.20 -1.28
C SER A 204 -1.76 -13.37 -2.15
N GLY A 205 -3.05 -13.71 -2.04
CA GLY A 205 -3.71 -14.74 -2.84
C GLY A 205 -3.72 -14.38 -4.31
N MET A 206 -4.09 -13.14 -4.65
CA MET A 206 -4.02 -12.62 -6.01
C MET A 206 -2.57 -12.59 -6.52
N CYS A 207 -1.59 -12.18 -5.72
CA CYS A 207 -0.17 -12.20 -6.09
C CYS A 207 0.31 -13.61 -6.43
N PHE A 208 -0.06 -14.63 -5.65
CA PHE A 208 0.30 -16.02 -5.93
C PHE A 208 -0.39 -16.58 -7.17
N VAL A 209 -1.64 -16.17 -7.45
CA VAL A 209 -2.34 -16.55 -8.68
C VAL A 209 -1.68 -15.88 -9.89
N VAL A 210 -1.52 -14.56 -9.86
CA VAL A 210 -0.95 -13.77 -10.96
C VAL A 210 0.49 -14.20 -11.25
N GLY A 211 1.33 -14.31 -10.21
CA GLY A 211 2.68 -14.82 -10.34
C GLY A 211 2.74 -16.29 -10.74
N GLY A 212 1.78 -17.11 -10.29
CA GLY A 212 1.65 -18.52 -10.64
C GLY A 212 1.13 -18.79 -12.06
N ILE A 213 0.46 -17.82 -12.69
CA ILE A 213 0.09 -17.85 -14.11
C ILE A 213 1.31 -17.52 -14.98
N ALA A 214 2.12 -16.55 -14.55
CA ALA A 214 3.34 -16.16 -15.26
C ALA A 214 4.49 -17.16 -15.07
N TYR A 215 4.58 -17.79 -13.89
CA TYR A 215 5.66 -18.69 -13.49
C TYR A 215 5.12 -19.93 -12.79
N ARG A 216 5.69 -21.10 -13.09
CA ARG A 216 5.26 -22.37 -12.48
C ARG A 216 5.43 -22.39 -10.95
N GLU A 217 6.54 -21.84 -10.46
CA GLU A 217 6.84 -21.65 -9.03
C GLU A 217 7.67 -20.36 -8.86
N GLN A 218 7.40 -19.59 -7.80
CA GLN A 218 8.23 -18.44 -7.40
C GLN A 218 8.84 -18.70 -6.02
N LYS A 219 10.13 -18.42 -5.87
CA LYS A 219 10.87 -18.65 -4.61
C LYS A 219 10.80 -17.40 -3.74
N VAL A 220 10.42 -17.60 -2.48
CA VAL A 220 10.38 -16.58 -1.43
C VAL A 220 11.62 -16.70 -0.57
N ALA A 221 12.26 -15.58 -0.26
CA ALA A 221 13.41 -15.52 0.63
C ALA A 221 12.99 -15.85 2.08
N GLY A 222 13.65 -16.83 2.70
CA GLY A 222 13.28 -17.35 4.02
C GLY A 222 13.19 -16.27 5.11
N TYR A 223 14.06 -15.26 5.06
CA TYR A 223 14.05 -14.17 6.05
C TYR A 223 12.75 -13.34 6.03
N VAL A 224 12.15 -13.13 4.84
CA VAL A 224 10.88 -12.38 4.69
C VAL A 224 9.76 -13.16 5.38
N THR A 225 9.83 -14.49 5.32
CA THR A 225 8.82 -15.39 5.88
C THR A 225 8.92 -15.52 7.39
N GLU A 226 10.15 -15.58 7.93
CA GLU A 226 10.42 -15.85 9.34
C GLU A 226 10.21 -14.62 10.21
N VAL A 227 10.84 -13.49 9.85
CA VAL A 227 10.77 -12.25 10.65
C VAL A 227 9.36 -11.67 10.61
N SER A 228 8.73 -11.66 9.44
CA SER A 228 7.39 -11.09 9.29
C SER A 228 6.32 -11.96 9.94
N GLY A 229 6.42 -13.28 9.85
CA GLY A 229 5.43 -14.20 10.44
C GLY A 229 5.36 -14.10 11.96
N ALA A 230 6.52 -14.07 12.64
CA ALA A 230 6.57 -13.92 14.09
C ALA A 230 6.07 -12.53 14.53
N ALA A 231 6.51 -11.47 13.85
CA ALA A 231 6.06 -10.11 14.15
C ALA A 231 4.54 -9.97 13.96
N LEU A 232 3.97 -10.53 12.89
CA LEU A 232 2.53 -10.51 12.62
C LEU A 232 1.73 -11.23 13.70
N LEU A 233 2.15 -12.42 14.12
CA LEU A 233 1.46 -13.16 15.17
C LEU A 233 1.47 -12.40 16.50
N VAL A 234 2.62 -11.88 16.92
CA VAL A 234 2.72 -11.09 18.16
C VAL A 234 1.84 -9.84 18.08
N SER A 235 1.83 -9.16 16.93
CA SER A 235 1.01 -7.96 16.70
C SER A 235 -0.48 -8.28 16.77
N ALA A 236 -0.92 -9.34 16.10
CA ALA A 236 -2.31 -9.77 16.07
C ALA A 236 -2.78 -10.23 17.45
N VAL A 237 -1.96 -10.98 18.19
CA VAL A 237 -2.28 -11.37 19.57
C VAL A 237 -2.43 -10.14 20.46
N GLY A 238 -1.50 -9.19 20.39
CA GLY A 238 -1.59 -7.95 21.17
C GLY A 238 -2.86 -7.16 20.86
N MET A 239 -3.22 -7.06 19.58
CA MET A 239 -4.42 -6.34 19.13
C MET A 239 -5.73 -7.07 19.51
N VAL A 240 -5.80 -8.40 19.43
CA VAL A 240 -7.00 -9.21 19.74
C VAL A 240 -7.19 -9.46 21.25
N SER A 241 -6.12 -9.33 22.04
CA SER A 241 -6.15 -9.63 23.49
C SER A 241 -7.25 -8.90 24.27
N PRO A 242 -7.52 -7.59 24.05
CA PRO A 242 -8.61 -6.89 24.74
C PRO A 242 -9.99 -7.50 24.46
N SER A 243 -10.22 -8.05 23.27
CA SER A 243 -11.47 -8.70 22.91
C SER A 243 -11.65 -10.03 23.65
N LEU A 244 -10.59 -10.84 23.75
CA LEU A 244 -10.61 -12.07 24.55
C LEU A 244 -10.83 -11.76 26.03
N PHE A 245 -10.17 -10.70 26.54
CA PHE A 245 -10.38 -10.23 27.90
C PHE A 245 -11.85 -9.84 28.13
N TYR A 246 -12.47 -9.10 27.22
CA TYR A 246 -13.89 -8.74 27.29
C TYR A 246 -14.81 -9.96 27.42
N GLN A 247 -14.62 -10.99 26.59
CA GLN A 247 -15.42 -12.21 26.64
C GLN A 247 -15.33 -12.93 27.99
N THR A 248 -14.14 -12.92 28.60
CA THR A 248 -13.94 -13.54 29.92
C THR A 248 -14.59 -12.76 31.07
N ILE A 249 -14.63 -11.42 31.00
CA ILE A 249 -15.21 -10.59 32.06
C ILE A 249 -16.72 -10.43 31.92
N HIS A 250 -17.23 -10.35 30.70
CA HIS A 250 -18.65 -10.21 30.40
C HIS A 250 -19.45 -11.45 30.85
N THR A 251 -18.83 -12.63 30.77
CA THR A 251 -19.44 -13.88 31.20
C THR A 251 -19.51 -14.00 32.73
N ARG A 252 -18.79 -13.15 33.49
CA ARG A 252 -18.81 -13.23 34.95
C ARG A 252 -20.03 -12.50 35.52
N ARG A 253 -20.73 -13.16 36.44
CA ARG A 253 -21.97 -12.64 37.06
C ARG A 253 -21.73 -11.52 38.09
N ASP A 254 -20.49 -11.32 38.54
CA ASP A 254 -20.09 -10.32 39.53
C ASP A 254 -19.85 -8.92 38.92
N ILE A 255 -19.79 -8.82 37.59
CA ILE A 255 -19.47 -7.58 36.88
C ILE A 255 -20.67 -7.16 36.04
N SER A 256 -21.10 -5.91 36.20
CA SER A 256 -22.14 -5.34 35.32
C SER A 256 -21.58 -5.08 33.92
N GLN A 257 -22.46 -5.09 32.91
CA GLN A 257 -22.09 -4.82 31.52
C GLN A 257 -21.25 -3.55 31.34
N ARG A 258 -21.68 -2.47 32.01
CA ARG A 258 -20.99 -1.18 31.99
C ARG A 258 -19.61 -1.29 32.64
N GLY A 259 -19.48 -2.05 33.72
CA GLY A 259 -18.20 -2.33 34.37
C GLY A 259 -17.23 -3.11 33.47
N ALA A 260 -17.74 -4.07 32.69
CA ALA A 260 -16.95 -4.80 31.70
C ALA A 260 -16.44 -3.85 30.60
N ASN A 261 -17.32 -3.05 30.01
CA ASN A 261 -16.98 -2.08 28.96
C ASN A 261 -15.91 -1.08 29.41
N THR A 262 -16.06 -0.48 30.59
CA THR A 262 -15.07 0.47 31.11
C THR A 262 -13.71 -0.18 31.34
N LYS A 263 -13.68 -1.41 31.88
CA LYS A 263 -12.43 -2.14 32.09
C LYS A 263 -11.75 -2.52 30.77
N THR A 264 -12.53 -2.95 29.77
CA THR A 264 -12.02 -3.27 28.42
C THR A 264 -11.49 -2.04 27.70
N LEU A 265 -12.15 -0.89 27.83
CA LEU A 265 -11.70 0.38 27.26
C LEU A 265 -10.36 0.80 27.86
N LEU A 266 -10.22 0.76 29.18
CA LEU A 266 -8.96 1.06 29.87
C LEU A 266 -7.85 0.09 29.46
N ALA A 267 -8.14 -1.21 29.41
CA ALA A 267 -7.20 -2.22 28.95
C ALA A 267 -6.76 -1.94 27.50
N SER A 268 -7.69 -1.59 26.61
CA SER A 268 -7.41 -1.27 25.20
C SER A 268 -6.50 -0.06 25.06
N ARG A 269 -6.68 0.99 25.88
CA ARG A 269 -5.80 2.17 25.88
C ARG A 269 -4.37 1.82 26.30
N VAL A 270 -4.21 1.04 27.37
CA VAL A 270 -2.89 0.60 27.85
C VAL A 270 -2.20 -0.30 26.82
N VAL A 271 -2.93 -1.27 26.27
CA VAL A 271 -2.43 -2.16 25.21
C VAL A 271 -2.03 -1.35 23.97
N SER A 272 -2.80 -0.33 23.59
CA SER A 272 -2.49 0.51 22.43
C SER A 272 -1.17 1.26 22.57
N ILE A 273 -0.87 1.80 23.76
CA ILE A 273 0.44 2.43 24.03
C ILE A 273 1.55 1.39 23.87
N GLY A 274 1.37 0.18 24.41
CA GLY A 274 2.33 -0.92 24.27
C GLY A 274 2.56 -1.36 22.82
N LEU A 275 1.52 -1.40 21.99
CA LEU A 275 1.60 -1.71 20.56
C LEU A 275 2.39 -0.63 19.80
N ILE A 276 2.14 0.65 20.06
CA ILE A 276 2.88 1.76 19.43
C ILE A 276 4.37 1.72 19.81
N VAL A 277 4.69 1.44 21.08
CA VAL A 277 6.08 1.25 21.52
C VAL A 277 6.72 0.05 20.80
N SER A 278 5.97 -1.04 20.64
CA SER A 278 6.43 -2.22 19.89
C SER A 278 6.68 -1.90 18.42
N TYR A 279 5.85 -1.06 17.79
CA TYR A 279 6.08 -0.55 16.43
C TYR A 279 7.35 0.30 16.34
N ALA A 280 7.60 1.17 17.32
CA ALA A 280 8.83 1.97 17.36
C ALA A 280 10.08 1.08 17.47
N CYS A 281 10.02 0.03 18.30
CA CYS A 281 11.08 -0.99 18.39
C CYS A 281 11.24 -1.75 17.06
N PHE A 282 10.14 -2.13 16.40
CA PHE A 282 10.15 -2.78 15.10
C PHE A 282 10.77 -1.88 14.01
N LEU A 283 10.42 -0.60 13.98
CA LEU A 283 11.03 0.38 13.07
C LEU A 283 12.53 0.56 13.34
N PHE A 284 12.93 0.65 14.61
CA PHE A 284 14.34 0.70 14.98
C PHE A 284 15.10 -0.55 14.51
N PHE A 285 14.50 -1.72 14.69
CA PHE A 285 15.05 -2.99 14.20
C PHE A 285 15.20 -2.99 12.67
N GLN A 286 14.16 -2.59 11.94
CA GLN A 286 14.14 -2.61 10.48
C GLN A 286 15.07 -1.57 9.85
N LEU A 287 15.15 -0.36 10.43
CA LEU A 287 15.91 0.76 9.85
C LEU A 287 17.38 0.77 10.28
N MET A 288 17.69 0.37 11.51
CA MET A 288 19.04 0.47 12.04
C MET A 288 19.74 -0.89 12.12
N THR A 289 19.18 -1.85 12.87
CA THR A 289 19.95 -3.06 13.24
C THR A 289 19.98 -4.13 12.15
N HIS A 290 18.88 -4.33 11.42
CA HIS A 290 18.73 -5.39 10.40
C HIS A 290 18.42 -4.84 9.00
N SER A 291 18.85 -3.60 8.74
CA SER A 291 18.67 -2.93 7.44
C SER A 291 19.27 -3.72 6.27
N THR A 292 20.33 -4.49 6.50
CA THR A 292 21.02 -5.32 5.49
C THR A 292 20.13 -6.39 4.87
N ALA A 293 19.31 -7.08 5.67
CA ALA A 293 18.43 -8.14 5.16
C ALA A 293 17.39 -7.57 4.20
N TYR A 294 16.79 -6.44 4.57
CA TYR A 294 15.82 -5.74 3.73
C TYR A 294 16.46 -5.13 2.47
N HIS A 295 17.70 -4.64 2.58
CA HIS A 295 18.47 -4.12 1.45
C HIS A 295 18.66 -5.17 0.35
N HIS A 296 18.89 -6.44 0.70
CA HIS A 296 19.06 -7.50 -0.28
C HIS A 296 17.81 -7.79 -1.11
N VAL A 297 16.59 -7.68 -0.56
CA VAL A 297 15.37 -7.78 -1.37
C VAL A 297 15.21 -6.58 -2.29
N LEU A 298 15.53 -5.38 -1.83
CA LEU A 298 15.48 -4.18 -2.65
C LEU A 298 16.51 -4.22 -3.79
N GLU A 299 17.75 -4.65 -3.52
CA GLU A 299 18.78 -4.84 -4.55
C GLU A 299 18.39 -5.89 -5.58
N ARG A 300 17.83 -7.02 -5.13
CA ARG A 300 17.35 -8.08 -6.02
C ARG A 300 16.24 -7.57 -6.93
N ALA A 301 15.28 -6.81 -6.40
CA ALA A 301 14.24 -6.17 -7.18
C ALA A 301 14.82 -5.16 -8.19
N ALA A 302 15.78 -4.33 -7.79
CA ALA A 302 16.44 -3.35 -8.65
C ALA A 302 17.25 -4.00 -9.79
N SER A 303 17.90 -5.13 -9.53
CA SER A 303 18.73 -5.86 -10.51
C SER A 303 17.93 -6.45 -11.68
N ILE A 304 16.63 -6.69 -11.50
CA ILE A 304 15.75 -7.19 -12.58
C ILE A 304 15.35 -6.04 -13.53
N TYR A 305 15.30 -4.80 -13.02
CA TYR A 305 14.95 -3.61 -13.80
C TYR A 305 16.09 -3.07 -14.67
N THR A 306 17.37 -3.32 -14.31
CA THR A 306 18.52 -2.86 -15.10
C THR A 306 18.57 -3.44 -16.52
N GLY A 307 17.89 -4.57 -16.78
CA GLY A 307 17.75 -5.17 -18.12
C GLY A 307 16.69 -4.51 -19.03
N ARG A 308 15.76 -3.71 -18.49
CA ARG A 308 14.76 -2.94 -19.26
C ARG A 308 14.86 -1.47 -18.88
N LYS A 309 15.78 -0.74 -19.52
CA LYS A 309 15.86 0.74 -19.42
C LYS A 309 14.64 1.38 -20.07
N VAL A 310 13.49 1.37 -19.40
CA VAL A 310 12.35 2.23 -19.76
C VAL A 310 12.70 3.62 -19.24
N TYR A 311 13.13 4.51 -20.14
CA TYR A 311 13.36 5.92 -19.81
C TYR A 311 12.04 6.53 -19.30
N ARG A 312 11.96 6.81 -18.00
CA ARG A 312 10.83 7.51 -17.39
C ARG A 312 11.24 8.92 -17.03
N GLN A 313 10.38 9.88 -17.36
CA GLN A 313 10.47 11.22 -16.81
C GLN A 313 10.12 11.15 -15.32
N LYS A 314 11.13 11.40 -14.47
CA LYS A 314 10.98 11.45 -13.02
C LYS A 314 10.40 12.79 -12.60
N LEU A 315 9.66 12.82 -11.49
CA LEU A 315 9.15 14.09 -10.95
C LEU A 315 10.23 14.84 -10.17
N SER A 316 10.15 16.17 -10.18
CA SER A 316 10.93 16.99 -9.25
C SER A 316 10.44 16.79 -7.81
N GLN A 317 11.29 17.08 -6.81
CA GLN A 317 10.94 16.97 -5.39
C GLN A 317 9.71 17.80 -5.03
N LEU A 318 9.68 19.07 -5.46
CA LEU A 318 8.55 19.95 -5.19
C LEU A 318 7.28 19.48 -5.90
N GLU A 319 7.40 18.95 -7.11
CA GLU A 319 6.27 18.40 -7.88
C GLU A 319 5.69 17.15 -7.20
N ALA A 320 6.57 16.25 -6.70
CA ALA A 320 6.16 15.05 -5.98
C ALA A 320 5.47 15.39 -4.65
N ILE A 321 6.02 16.34 -3.87
CA ILE A 321 5.40 16.80 -2.61
C ILE A 321 4.03 17.43 -2.91
N PHE A 322 3.95 18.33 -3.88
CA PHE A 322 2.69 18.97 -4.26
C PHE A 322 1.63 17.95 -4.67
N LEU A 323 1.96 17.00 -5.55
CA LEU A 323 1.01 15.97 -5.97
C LEU A 323 0.65 15.00 -4.85
N THR A 324 1.55 14.72 -3.92
CA THR A 324 1.25 13.91 -2.73
C THR A 324 0.18 14.60 -1.88
N LEU A 325 0.31 15.92 -1.66
CA LEU A 325 -0.68 16.71 -0.93
C LEU A 325 -2.01 16.79 -1.67
N VAL A 326 -2.01 16.94 -3.00
CA VAL A 326 -3.22 16.92 -3.82
C VAL A 326 -3.91 15.55 -3.76
N GLY A 327 -3.15 14.46 -3.89
CA GLY A 327 -3.66 13.09 -3.76
C GLY A 327 -4.29 12.86 -2.39
N LEU A 328 -3.61 13.26 -1.31
CA LEU A 328 -4.11 13.17 0.05
C LEU A 328 -5.41 13.97 0.24
N THR A 329 -5.51 15.14 -0.39
CA THR A 329 -6.71 15.98 -0.36
C THR A 329 -7.88 15.27 -1.04
N PHE A 330 -7.67 14.71 -2.25
CA PHE A 330 -8.72 13.98 -2.96
C PHE A 330 -9.16 12.71 -2.22
N VAL A 331 -8.22 11.95 -1.68
CA VAL A 331 -8.52 10.79 -0.82
C VAL A 331 -9.35 11.22 0.39
N SER A 332 -8.94 12.28 1.08
CA SER A 332 -9.67 12.79 2.25
C SER A 332 -11.11 13.21 1.93
N PHE A 333 -11.31 13.95 0.84
CA PHE A 333 -12.66 14.37 0.42
C PHE A 333 -13.53 13.17 0.01
N ALA A 334 -13.01 12.27 -0.83
CA ALA A 334 -13.74 11.09 -1.27
C ALA A 334 -14.07 10.17 -0.10
N ALA A 335 -13.13 9.94 0.83
CA ALA A 335 -13.34 9.18 2.05
C ALA A 335 -14.41 9.81 2.94
N TYR A 336 -14.37 11.13 3.15
CA TYR A 336 -15.37 11.83 3.96
C TYR A 336 -16.80 11.65 3.38
N PHE A 337 -16.99 11.89 2.09
CA PHE A 337 -18.29 11.74 1.45
C PHE A 337 -18.76 10.28 1.41
N LEU A 338 -17.84 9.33 1.25
CA LEU A 338 -18.12 7.90 1.31
C LEU A 338 -18.64 7.49 2.70
N VAL A 339 -17.92 7.85 3.76
CA VAL A 339 -18.21 7.44 5.13
C VAL A 339 -19.55 7.98 5.62
N GLN A 340 -19.87 9.22 5.27
CA GLN A 340 -21.15 9.85 5.61
C GLN A 340 -22.36 9.14 4.99
N MET A 341 -22.16 8.36 3.92
CA MET A 341 -23.22 7.58 3.27
C MET A 341 -23.34 6.15 3.82
N ILE A 342 -22.40 5.68 4.65
CA ILE A 342 -22.42 4.31 5.20
C ILE A 342 -23.70 4.02 6.00
N PRO A 343 -24.16 4.87 6.95
CA PRO A 343 -25.38 4.57 7.72
C PRO A 343 -26.60 4.39 6.82
N TYR A 344 -26.72 5.21 5.77
CA TYR A 344 -27.80 5.10 4.79
C TYR A 344 -27.78 3.76 4.05
N ILE A 345 -26.60 3.27 3.66
CA ILE A 345 -26.45 1.98 2.98
C ILE A 345 -26.83 0.83 3.91
N VAL A 346 -26.38 0.87 5.16
CA VAL A 346 -26.69 -0.12 6.18
C VAL A 346 -28.20 -0.20 6.44
N GLU A 347 -28.85 0.94 6.63
CA GLU A 347 -30.30 1.01 6.92
C GLU A 347 -31.18 0.67 5.71
N THR A 348 -30.86 1.19 4.52
CA THR A 348 -31.75 1.09 3.34
C THR A 348 -31.54 -0.19 2.55
N HIS A 349 -30.30 -0.65 2.43
CA HIS A 349 -29.94 -1.84 1.65
C HIS A 349 -29.74 -3.09 2.50
N GLY A 350 -29.84 -2.98 3.84
CA GLY A 350 -29.72 -4.11 4.75
C GLY A 350 -28.32 -4.76 4.74
N VAL A 351 -27.29 -3.99 4.36
CA VAL A 351 -25.90 -4.47 4.36
C VAL A 351 -25.35 -4.42 5.77
N SER A 352 -24.62 -5.46 6.18
CA SER A 352 -24.02 -5.52 7.51
C SER A 352 -22.95 -4.44 7.71
N GLU A 353 -22.90 -3.78 8.87
CA GLU A 353 -21.79 -2.89 9.26
C GLU A 353 -20.45 -3.61 9.20
N ASN A 354 -20.44 -4.89 9.59
CA ASN A 354 -19.26 -5.74 9.49
C ASN A 354 -18.89 -6.01 8.03
N PHE A 355 -19.84 -6.18 7.11
CA PHE A 355 -19.51 -6.28 5.68
C PHE A 355 -18.92 -4.97 5.13
N MET A 356 -19.49 -3.83 5.53
CA MET A 356 -19.00 -2.51 5.14
C MET A 356 -17.55 -2.29 5.59
N GLY A 357 -17.27 -2.54 6.87
CA GLY A 357 -15.94 -2.39 7.44
C GLY A 357 -14.97 -3.49 6.98
N LEU A 358 -15.33 -4.77 7.09
CA LEU A 358 -14.40 -5.88 6.86
C LEU A 358 -14.02 -6.07 5.39
N ILE A 359 -14.94 -5.79 4.46
CA ILE A 359 -14.77 -6.09 3.04
C ILE A 359 -14.65 -4.81 2.20
N LEU A 360 -15.65 -3.92 2.26
CA LEU A 360 -15.74 -2.80 1.32
C LEU A 360 -14.69 -1.73 1.56
N VAL A 361 -14.51 -1.27 2.81
CA VAL A 361 -13.53 -0.22 3.13
C VAL A 361 -12.09 -0.64 2.79
N PRO A 362 -11.57 -1.79 3.25
CA PRO A 362 -10.23 -2.28 2.93
C PRO A 362 -9.96 -2.44 1.44
N LEU A 363 -10.97 -2.82 0.66
CA LEU A 363 -10.83 -3.05 -0.78
C LEU A 363 -10.42 -1.76 -1.52
N ILE A 364 -10.96 -0.61 -1.10
CA ILE A 364 -10.65 0.67 -1.75
C ILE A 364 -9.49 1.42 -1.12
N GLU A 365 -9.30 1.26 0.18
CA GLU A 365 -8.31 2.00 0.96
C GLU A 365 -6.89 1.76 0.43
N LYS A 366 -6.54 0.50 0.17
CA LYS A 366 -5.21 0.08 -0.28
C LYS A 366 -5.16 -0.40 -1.73
N PHE A 367 -6.20 -0.10 -2.52
CA PHE A 367 -6.34 -0.62 -3.89
C PHE A 367 -5.09 -0.38 -4.77
N SER A 368 -4.48 0.80 -4.65
CA SER A 368 -3.30 1.16 -5.45
C SER A 368 -2.03 0.40 -5.02
N GLU A 369 -1.92 0.08 -3.74
CA GLU A 369 -0.87 -0.79 -3.21
C GLU A 369 -1.07 -2.23 -3.70
N HIS A 370 -2.32 -2.71 -3.74
CA HIS A 370 -2.67 -4.03 -4.27
C HIS A 370 -2.24 -4.17 -5.73
N LEU A 371 -2.54 -3.19 -6.58
CA LEU A 371 -2.09 -3.18 -7.98
C LEU A 371 -0.57 -3.20 -8.11
N THR A 372 0.14 -2.51 -7.21
CA THR A 372 1.60 -2.49 -7.21
C THR A 372 2.17 -3.85 -6.83
N ALA A 373 1.62 -4.49 -5.80
CA ALA A 373 2.01 -5.85 -5.39
C ALA A 373 1.75 -6.88 -6.50
N LEU A 374 0.62 -6.77 -7.22
CA LEU A 374 0.29 -7.65 -8.34
C LEU A 374 1.26 -7.51 -9.51
N ASN A 375 1.63 -6.27 -9.87
CA ASN A 375 2.65 -6.02 -10.89
C ASN A 375 4.00 -6.62 -10.47
N GLN A 376 4.40 -6.46 -9.21
CA GLN A 376 5.64 -7.04 -8.69
C GLN A 376 5.61 -8.57 -8.72
N ALA A 377 4.49 -9.20 -8.37
CA ALA A 377 4.33 -10.64 -8.46
C ALA A 377 4.45 -11.14 -9.93
N TRP A 378 3.84 -10.42 -10.87
CA TRP A 378 3.95 -10.69 -12.31
C TRP A 378 5.38 -10.52 -12.85
N ASP A 379 6.15 -9.58 -12.30
CA ASP A 379 7.56 -9.33 -12.68
C ASP A 379 8.55 -10.27 -11.96
N ASN A 380 8.06 -11.36 -11.34
CA ASN A 380 8.83 -12.33 -10.58
C ASN A 380 9.49 -11.78 -9.30
N GLN A 381 8.92 -10.73 -8.72
CA GLN A 381 9.40 -10.08 -7.49
C GLN A 381 8.46 -10.38 -6.32
N ILE A 382 8.18 -11.67 -6.09
CA ILE A 382 7.23 -12.08 -5.05
C ILE A 382 7.68 -11.66 -3.64
N ASP A 383 8.98 -11.61 -3.38
CA ASP A 383 9.55 -11.13 -2.12
C ASP A 383 9.13 -9.68 -1.82
N LEU A 384 9.15 -8.83 -2.85
CA LEU A 384 8.78 -7.42 -2.73
C LEU A 384 7.27 -7.27 -2.54
N ALA A 385 6.48 -7.99 -3.33
CA ALA A 385 5.03 -8.01 -3.20
C ALA A 385 4.57 -8.45 -1.80
N LEU A 386 5.19 -9.51 -1.26
CA LEU A 386 4.92 -9.98 0.10
C LEU A 386 5.40 -9.00 1.17
N SER A 387 6.56 -8.35 0.98
CA SER A 387 7.04 -7.35 1.95
C SER A 387 6.09 -6.16 2.10
N HIS A 388 5.43 -5.72 1.01
CA HIS A 388 4.40 -4.69 1.07
C HIS A 388 3.17 -5.18 1.85
N CYS A 389 2.63 -6.36 1.49
CA CYS A 389 1.46 -6.93 2.16
C CYS A 389 1.70 -7.14 3.66
N LEU A 390 2.83 -7.77 4.02
CA LEU A 390 3.19 -8.10 5.40
C LEU A 390 3.54 -6.85 6.21
N GLY A 391 4.29 -5.91 5.63
CA GLY A 391 4.61 -4.64 6.26
C GLY A 391 3.36 -3.81 6.54
N GLY A 392 2.45 -3.71 5.58
CA GLY A 392 1.17 -3.01 5.73
C GLY A 392 0.32 -3.59 6.84
N MET A 393 0.30 -4.92 7.03
CA MET A 393 -0.42 -5.56 8.14
C MET A 393 0.22 -5.32 9.51
N ILE A 394 1.55 -5.42 9.60
CA ILE A 394 2.27 -5.10 10.85
C ILE A 394 1.97 -3.66 11.23
N GLN A 395 1.94 -2.75 10.26
CA GLN A 395 1.61 -1.36 10.50
C GLN A 395 0.14 -1.16 10.91
N THR A 396 -0.82 -1.83 10.28
CA THR A 396 -2.22 -1.79 10.70
C THR A 396 -2.35 -2.21 12.18
N ALA A 397 -1.71 -3.32 12.57
CA ALA A 397 -1.84 -3.88 13.91
C ALA A 397 -1.06 -3.12 14.99
N LEU A 398 0.19 -2.73 14.73
CA LEU A 398 1.06 -2.10 15.72
C LEU A 398 1.02 -0.57 15.73
N LEU A 399 0.54 0.06 14.65
CA LEU A 399 0.45 1.52 14.55
C LEU A 399 -0.97 2.01 14.35
N VAL A 400 -1.67 1.61 13.28
CA VAL A 400 -2.92 2.27 12.90
C VAL A 400 -4.04 2.00 13.90
N ALA A 401 -4.31 0.74 14.21
CA ALA A 401 -5.31 0.35 15.21
C ALA A 401 -5.09 1.03 16.57
N PRO A 402 -3.89 0.96 17.18
CA PRO A 402 -3.67 1.63 18.46
C PRO A 402 -3.63 3.16 18.36
N LEU A 403 -3.20 3.72 17.23
CA LEU A 403 -3.26 5.17 16.99
C LEU A 403 -4.71 5.67 17.00
N VAL A 404 -5.63 4.94 16.37
CA VAL A 404 -7.07 5.29 16.33
C VAL A 404 -7.67 5.27 17.75
N VAL A 405 -7.26 4.32 18.60
CA VAL A 405 -7.66 4.28 20.03
C VAL A 405 -7.12 5.49 20.79
N VAL A 406 -5.85 5.85 20.57
CA VAL A 406 -5.22 7.03 21.23
C VAL A 406 -5.87 8.33 20.75
N VAL A 407 -6.16 8.46 19.46
CA VAL A 407 -6.90 9.61 18.90
C VAL A 407 -8.32 9.67 19.49
N GLY A 408 -9.01 8.55 19.58
CA GLY A 408 -10.31 8.46 20.26
C GLY A 408 -10.23 8.91 21.71
N TRP A 409 -9.22 8.46 22.45
CA TRP A 409 -9.00 8.90 23.82
C TRP A 409 -8.75 10.41 23.94
N ALA A 410 -7.91 10.98 23.06
CA ALA A 410 -7.65 12.41 23.01
C ALA A 410 -8.91 13.24 22.66
N ALA A 411 -9.80 12.67 21.84
CA ALA A 411 -11.07 13.29 21.43
C ALA A 411 -12.25 13.01 22.38
N ASN A 412 -12.03 12.32 23.52
CA ASN A 412 -13.07 11.85 24.44
C ASN A 412 -14.11 10.93 23.78
N LEU A 413 -13.66 10.08 22.88
CA LEU A 413 -14.44 9.01 22.23
C LEU A 413 -14.06 7.65 22.83
N ASP A 414 -15.05 6.78 22.99
CA ASP A 414 -14.89 5.47 23.65
C ASP A 414 -14.46 4.36 22.66
N MET A 415 -13.46 4.67 21.83
CA MET A 415 -12.85 3.68 20.93
C MET A 415 -11.99 2.69 21.73
N ASP A 416 -12.22 1.40 21.51
CA ASP A 416 -11.46 0.30 22.11
C ASP A 416 -11.06 -0.75 21.05
N LEU A 417 -10.30 -1.76 21.47
CA LEU A 417 -9.91 -2.91 20.64
C LEU A 417 -10.79 -4.13 20.94
N ASN A 418 -12.07 -3.92 21.23
CA ASN A 418 -13.02 -5.00 21.44
C ASN A 418 -13.62 -5.44 20.10
N PHE A 419 -12.86 -6.22 19.36
CA PHE A 419 -13.32 -6.81 18.11
C PHE A 419 -14.32 -7.94 18.34
N GLU A 420 -15.12 -8.22 17.33
CA GLU A 420 -15.97 -9.39 17.35
C GLU A 420 -15.15 -10.69 17.40
N LEU A 421 -15.55 -11.60 18.28
CA LEU A 421 -14.79 -12.81 18.59
C LEU A 421 -14.57 -13.69 17.37
N PHE A 422 -15.60 -13.87 16.54
CA PHE A 422 -15.52 -14.68 15.33
C PHE A 422 -14.46 -14.12 14.36
N ILE A 423 -14.50 -12.81 14.10
CA ILE A 423 -13.58 -12.13 13.19
C ILE A 423 -12.15 -12.16 13.75
N ALA A 424 -12.00 -11.89 15.04
CA ALA A 424 -10.70 -11.86 15.72
C ALA A 424 -10.00 -13.23 15.72
N LEU A 425 -10.72 -14.33 16.00
CA LEU A 425 -10.18 -15.68 15.92
C LEU A 425 -9.88 -16.12 14.48
N SER A 426 -10.74 -15.72 13.54
CA SER A 426 -10.53 -15.97 12.11
C SER A 426 -9.25 -15.30 11.61
N LEU A 427 -8.89 -14.13 12.13
CA LEU A 427 -7.62 -13.45 11.80
C LEU A 427 -6.42 -14.28 12.27
N LEU A 428 -6.42 -14.74 13.52
CA LEU A 428 -5.34 -15.58 14.04
C LEU A 428 -5.17 -16.87 13.22
N LEU A 429 -6.28 -17.54 12.90
CA LEU A 429 -6.26 -18.73 12.06
C LEU A 429 -5.73 -18.42 10.65
N SER A 430 -6.15 -17.30 10.07
CA SER A 430 -5.68 -16.86 8.74
C SER A 430 -4.19 -16.59 8.73
N ILE A 431 -3.64 -15.99 9.79
CA ILE A 431 -2.19 -15.73 9.91
C ILE A 431 -1.44 -17.06 9.98
N LEU A 432 -1.95 -18.05 10.70
CA LEU A 432 -1.36 -19.39 10.76
C LEU A 432 -1.40 -20.10 9.40
N VAL A 433 -2.53 -20.04 8.70
CA VAL A 433 -2.69 -20.64 7.36
C VAL A 433 -1.69 -20.00 6.38
N PHE A 434 -1.64 -18.67 6.34
CA PHE A 434 -0.71 -17.94 5.49
C PHE A 434 0.75 -18.26 5.83
N SER A 435 1.11 -18.22 7.11
CA SER A 435 2.48 -18.52 7.58
C SER A 435 2.90 -19.93 7.18
N ASN A 436 1.99 -20.90 7.26
CA ASN A 436 2.26 -22.27 6.83
C ASN A 436 2.44 -22.37 5.31
N PHE A 437 1.67 -21.62 4.51
CA PHE A 437 1.78 -21.63 3.05
C PHE A 437 3.09 -21.04 2.54
N VAL A 438 3.65 -20.07 3.27
CA VAL A 438 4.89 -19.39 2.90
C VAL A 438 6.13 -20.08 3.48
N ARG A 439 5.95 -20.99 4.46
CA ARG A 439 7.02 -21.70 5.18
C ARG A 439 7.98 -22.49 4.29
N ASP A 440 7.50 -23.06 3.20
CA ASP A 440 8.33 -23.85 2.27
C ASP A 440 9.13 -22.97 1.29
N GLY A 441 9.03 -21.64 1.40
CA GLY A 441 9.76 -20.69 0.59
C GLY A 441 9.36 -20.72 -0.89
N LYS A 442 8.19 -21.28 -1.23
CA LYS A 442 7.72 -21.40 -2.60
C LYS A 442 6.26 -21.01 -2.74
N THR A 443 5.91 -20.34 -3.83
CA THR A 443 4.54 -19.91 -4.14
C THR A 443 4.15 -20.37 -5.52
N HIS A 444 2.87 -20.70 -5.69
CA HIS A 444 2.26 -21.14 -6.94
C HIS A 444 0.76 -20.81 -6.92
N TRP A 445 0.12 -20.86 -8.09
CA TRP A 445 -1.27 -20.41 -8.25
C TRP A 445 -2.27 -21.12 -7.32
N LEU A 446 -2.08 -22.43 -7.06
CA LEU A 446 -2.99 -23.19 -6.19
C LEU A 446 -2.99 -22.70 -4.73
N LYS A 447 -1.84 -22.31 -4.17
CA LYS A 447 -1.78 -21.67 -2.84
C LYS A 447 -2.55 -20.35 -2.83
N GLY A 448 -2.41 -19.59 -3.92
CA GLY A 448 -3.16 -18.35 -4.11
C GLY A 448 -4.67 -18.57 -4.11
N MET A 449 -5.15 -19.56 -4.87
CA MET A 449 -6.57 -19.92 -4.90
C MET A 449 -7.11 -20.33 -3.54
N PHE A 450 -6.35 -21.07 -2.73
CA PHE A 450 -6.77 -21.41 -1.37
C PHE A 450 -6.91 -20.18 -0.47
N LEU A 451 -5.98 -19.23 -0.54
CA LEU A 451 -6.09 -17.97 0.22
C LEU A 451 -7.31 -17.14 -0.22
N LEU A 452 -7.56 -17.07 -1.54
CA LEU A 452 -8.75 -16.40 -2.08
C LEU A 452 -10.05 -17.09 -1.65
N MET A 453 -10.07 -18.42 -1.56
CA MET A 453 -11.24 -19.15 -1.05
C MET A 453 -11.50 -18.87 0.43
N VAL A 454 -10.46 -18.77 1.27
CA VAL A 454 -10.62 -18.36 2.67
C VAL A 454 -11.19 -16.94 2.75
N TYR A 455 -10.67 -16.00 1.96
CA TYR A 455 -11.20 -14.64 1.90
C TYR A 455 -12.66 -14.60 1.43
N TYR A 456 -13.02 -15.40 0.42
CA TYR A 456 -14.40 -15.52 -0.06
C TYR A 456 -15.34 -16.03 1.04
N VAL A 457 -14.96 -17.09 1.76
CA VAL A 457 -15.75 -17.61 2.88
C VAL A 457 -15.96 -16.54 3.95
N LEU A 458 -14.91 -15.81 4.33
CA LEU A 458 -15.02 -14.71 5.29
C LEU A 458 -15.93 -13.58 4.77
N SER A 459 -15.86 -13.26 3.47
CA SER A 459 -16.72 -12.26 2.85
C SER A 459 -18.21 -12.64 2.88
N VAL A 460 -18.51 -13.92 2.62
CA VAL A 460 -19.88 -14.45 2.70
C VAL A 460 -20.37 -14.41 4.14
N LEU A 461 -19.55 -14.81 5.11
CA LEU A 461 -19.94 -14.79 6.52
C LEU A 461 -20.18 -13.37 7.02
N ALA A 462 -19.31 -12.41 6.66
CA ALA A 462 -19.50 -11.01 7.00
C ALA A 462 -20.76 -10.41 6.36
N PHE A 463 -21.15 -10.87 5.16
CA PHE A 463 -22.38 -10.41 4.50
C PHE A 463 -23.65 -10.84 5.24
N TYR A 464 -23.65 -12.07 5.78
CA TYR A 464 -24.79 -12.63 6.53
C TYR A 464 -24.77 -12.31 8.02
N ASP A 465 -23.77 -11.55 8.48
CA ASP A 465 -23.61 -11.21 9.89
C ASP A 465 -24.66 -10.18 10.33
N PRO A 466 -25.54 -10.51 11.29
CA PRO A 466 -26.65 -9.64 11.65
C PRO A 466 -26.16 -8.32 12.26
N ASN A 467 -26.71 -7.21 11.78
CA ASN A 467 -26.48 -5.92 12.41
C ASN A 467 -26.99 -5.93 13.85
N PRO A 468 -26.26 -5.34 14.81
CA PRO A 468 -26.76 -5.18 16.16
C PRO A 468 -28.06 -4.38 16.12
N THR A 469 -29.15 -4.98 16.62
CA THR A 469 -30.45 -4.32 16.68
C THR A 469 -30.35 -3.07 17.54
N THR A 470 -30.73 -1.91 17.03
CA THR A 470 -30.87 -0.61 17.72
C THR A 470 -31.92 -0.59 18.84
N THR A 471 -32.30 -1.76 19.37
CA THR A 471 -33.11 -1.88 20.59
C THR A 471 -32.26 -1.59 21.81
N GLU A 472 -32.61 -0.49 22.48
CA GLU A 472 -32.33 -0.12 23.87
C GLU A 472 -31.76 -1.28 24.71
N GLY A 473 -30.44 -1.31 24.93
CA GLY A 473 -29.85 -2.25 25.89
C GLY A 473 -28.39 -2.65 25.65
N ALA A 474 -27.86 -2.55 24.43
CA ALA A 474 -26.44 -2.80 24.17
C ALA A 474 -25.62 -1.53 24.43
N GLY A 475 -25.47 -1.16 25.70
CA GLY A 475 -24.74 0.02 26.14
C GLY A 475 -23.23 -0.10 25.96
N HIS A 476 -22.73 0.04 24.73
CA HIS A 476 -21.53 0.85 24.51
C HIS A 476 -21.97 2.32 24.56
N GLY A 477 -21.24 3.17 25.29
CA GLY A 477 -21.67 4.51 25.66
C GLY A 477 -22.00 5.42 24.47
N THR A 478 -23.26 5.40 24.02
CA THR A 478 -23.83 6.45 23.19
C THR A 478 -24.15 7.65 24.08
N ALA A 479 -23.12 8.35 24.55
CA ALA A 479 -23.26 9.70 25.04
C ALA A 479 -23.18 10.67 23.84
N GLY A 480 -24.30 11.34 23.57
CA GLY A 480 -24.48 12.26 22.46
C GLY A 480 -25.09 11.57 21.25
N GLY A 481 -26.43 11.58 21.20
CA GLY A 481 -27.20 11.03 20.09
C GLY A 481 -26.67 11.50 18.75
N SER A 482 -26.37 10.54 17.88
CA SER A 482 -26.52 10.78 16.45
C SER A 482 -27.97 11.22 16.26
N THR A 483 -28.16 12.45 15.78
CA THR A 483 -29.45 12.82 15.22
C THR A 483 -29.75 11.78 14.13
N PRO A 484 -30.89 11.06 14.20
CA PRO A 484 -31.33 10.26 13.07
C PRO A 484 -31.29 11.17 11.85
N TRP A 485 -30.75 10.70 10.74
CA TRP A 485 -30.85 11.43 9.49
C TRP A 485 -32.34 11.71 9.25
N LYS A 486 -32.74 12.98 9.45
CA LYS A 486 -34.08 13.45 9.15
C LYS A 486 -34.01 14.03 7.75
N PRO A 487 -34.72 13.47 6.75
CA PRO A 487 -34.90 14.18 5.50
C PRO A 487 -35.60 15.51 5.82
N PRO A 488 -35.19 16.64 5.22
CA PRO A 488 -35.95 17.87 5.36
C PRO A 488 -37.36 17.61 4.82
N VAL A 489 -38.34 17.73 5.70
CA VAL A 489 -39.76 17.73 5.34
C VAL A 489 -39.94 18.90 4.38
N HIS A 490 -40.14 18.61 3.10
CA HIS A 490 -40.71 19.59 2.20
C HIS A 490 -42.11 19.89 2.72
N GLY A 491 -42.23 20.99 3.46
CA GLY A 491 -43.51 21.61 3.75
C GLY A 491 -44.14 21.97 2.41
N ASN A 492 -45.06 21.14 1.93
CA ASN A 492 -46.04 21.54 0.94
C ASN A 492 -46.95 22.59 1.58
N GLY A 493 -46.47 23.83 1.61
CA GLY A 493 -47.33 25.00 1.67
C GLY A 493 -47.99 25.17 0.30
N LEU A 494 -49.07 24.42 0.07
CA LEU A 494 -50.03 24.70 -0.99
C LEU A 494 -51.42 24.82 -0.35
N ILE A 495 -51.72 26.08 -0.01
CA ILE A 495 -53.00 26.77 -0.26
C ILE A 495 -54.24 25.86 -0.32
N GLY A 496 -55.03 25.92 0.75
CA GLY A 496 -56.46 25.65 0.77
C GLY A 496 -57.15 26.81 1.47
#